data_AF-A0A7C5CQT6-F1
#
_entry.id   AF-A0A7C5CQT6-F1
#
_cell.length_a   1.000
_cell.length_b   1.000
_cell.length_c   1.000
_cell.angle_alpha   90.00
_cell.angle_beta   90.00
_cell.angle_gamma   90.00
#
_symmetry.space_group_name_H-M   'P 1'
#
loop_
_entity.id
_entity.type
_entity.pdbx_description
1 polymer ?
#
loop_
_entity_poly.entity_id
_entity_poly.type
_entity_poly.pdbx_seq_one_letter_code
_entity_poly.pdbx_strand_id
1 'polypeptide(L)'
;MELWIPVVVVLDIVIVAVLVFLILRFRQLSMGNGSVELEAELGRLKQLASSFEAKEREVREALEKIKANQTRLDDIINRLEEAIEVLRQTHHTEDDREEVYQQARDMLRKGVPEEEVMKRLGISRSEVALLLTVEKMRKN
;
A
#
# COMPACT_ATOMS: atom_id res chain seq x y z
N MET A 1 18.50 -54.28 -75.47
CA MET A 1 18.49 -53.17 -74.49
C MET A 1 17.02 -52.84 -74.16
N GLU A 2 16.34 -53.64 -73.34
CA GLU A 2 14.89 -53.42 -73.06
C GLU A 2 14.48 -53.65 -71.59
N LEU A 3 15.41 -54.01 -70.70
CA LEU A 3 15.08 -54.29 -69.28
C LEU A 3 14.85 -53.04 -68.42
N TRP A 4 15.16 -51.84 -68.91
CA TRP A 4 15.01 -50.59 -68.14
C TRP A 4 13.56 -50.07 -68.12
N ILE A 5 12.78 -50.34 -69.16
CA ILE A 5 11.38 -49.90 -69.26
C ILE A 5 10.51 -50.48 -68.13
N PRO A 6 10.50 -51.80 -67.85
CA PRO A 6 9.68 -52.34 -66.76
C PRO A 6 10.12 -51.86 -65.37
N VAL A 7 11.41 -51.57 -65.17
CA VAL A 7 11.93 -51.05 -63.89
C VAL A 7 11.39 -49.64 -63.61
N VAL A 8 11.35 -48.77 -64.62
CA VAL A 8 10.80 -47.41 -64.48
C VAL A 8 9.29 -47.45 -64.20
N VAL A 9 8.55 -48.31 -64.89
CA VAL A 9 7.10 -48.45 -64.66
C VAL A 9 6.78 -48.94 -63.23
N VAL A 10 7.55 -49.90 -62.71
CA VAL A 10 7.38 -50.37 -61.33
C VAL A 10 7.73 -49.26 -60.33
N LEU A 11 8.78 -48.47 -60.59
CA LEU A 11 9.16 -47.34 -59.75
C LEU A 11 8.04 -46.30 -59.68
N ASP A 12 7.43 -45.94 -60.81
CA ASP A 12 6.33 -44.97 -60.87
C ASP A 12 5.10 -45.46 -60.12
N ILE A 13 4.74 -46.75 -60.23
CA ILE A 13 3.63 -47.35 -59.48
C ILE A 13 3.89 -47.26 -57.98
N VAL A 14 5.12 -47.54 -57.53
CA VAL A 14 5.49 -47.44 -56.11
C VAL A 14 5.42 -45.99 -55.64
N ILE A 15 5.90 -45.02 -56.42
CA ILE A 15 5.84 -43.60 -56.08
C ILE A 15 4.39 -43.13 -55.95
N VAL A 16 3.52 -43.49 -56.90
CA VAL A 16 2.10 -43.14 -56.85
C VAL A 16 1.42 -43.80 -55.64
N ALA A 17 1.72 -45.06 -55.34
CA ALA A 17 1.18 -45.74 -54.17
C ALA A 17 1.61 -45.07 -52.86
N VAL A 18 2.88 -44.64 -52.75
CA VAL A 18 3.39 -43.89 -51.60
C VAL A 18 2.71 -42.54 -51.47
N LEU A 19 2.52 -41.81 -52.58
CA LEU A 19 1.83 -40.52 -52.57
C LEU A 19 0.37 -40.65 -52.14
N VAL A 20 -0.36 -41.65 -52.66
CA VAL A 20 -1.74 -41.93 -52.26
C VAL A 20 -1.81 -42.31 -50.78
N PHE A 21 -0.89 -43.16 -50.31
CA PHE A 21 -0.80 -43.53 -48.90
C PHE A 21 -0.53 -42.33 -48.00
N LEU A 22 0.40 -41.44 -48.39
CA LEU A 22 0.69 -40.23 -47.63
C LEU A 22 -0.51 -39.29 -47.58
N ILE A 23 -1.22 -39.08 -48.71
CA ILE A 23 -2.43 -38.25 -48.77
C ILE A 23 -3.53 -38.83 -47.88
N LEU A 24 -3.77 -40.14 -47.93
CA LEU A 24 -4.76 -40.80 -47.09
C LEU A 24 -4.41 -40.72 -45.60
N ARG A 25 -3.13 -40.92 -45.25
CA ARG A 25 -2.64 -40.79 -43.88
C ARG A 25 -2.78 -39.36 -43.36
N PHE A 26 -2.42 -38.37 -44.18
CA PHE A 26 -2.55 -36.95 -43.84
C PHE A 26 -4.02 -36.57 -43.66
N ARG A 27 -4.91 -37.11 -44.50
CA ARG A 27 -6.34 -36.88 -44.43
C ARG A 27 -6.98 -37.55 -43.20
N GLN A 28 -6.53 -38.74 -42.81
CA GLN A 28 -6.96 -39.39 -41.56
C GLN A 28 -6.50 -38.60 -40.32
N LEU A 29 -5.27 -38.10 -40.31
CA LEU A 29 -4.76 -37.24 -39.24
C LEU A 29 -5.52 -35.91 -39.18
N SER A 30 -5.86 -35.35 -40.34
CA SER A 30 -6.58 -34.07 -40.44
C SER A 30 -8.08 -34.17 -40.10
N MET A 31 -8.71 -35.35 -40.18
CA MET A 31 -10.15 -35.50 -39.96
C MET A 31 -10.54 -36.11 -38.59
N GLY A 32 -9.61 -36.74 -37.85
CA GLY A 32 -9.98 -37.53 -36.67
C GLY A 32 -9.91 -36.81 -35.32
N ASN A 33 -8.76 -36.22 -34.98
CA ASN A 33 -8.49 -35.74 -33.61
C ASN A 33 -7.94 -34.30 -33.54
N GLY A 34 -7.22 -33.84 -34.57
CA GLY A 34 -6.56 -32.52 -34.53
C GLY A 34 -7.54 -31.36 -34.37
N SER A 35 -8.70 -31.40 -35.02
CA SER A 35 -9.71 -30.32 -34.91
C SER A 35 -10.34 -30.25 -33.51
N VAL A 36 -10.62 -31.40 -32.89
CA VAL A 36 -11.25 -31.47 -31.56
C VAL A 36 -10.25 -31.08 -30.47
N GLU A 37 -8.99 -31.48 -30.62
CA GLU A 37 -7.91 -31.11 -29.70
C GLU A 37 -7.56 -29.62 -29.80
N LEU A 38 -7.51 -29.06 -31.02
CA LEU A 38 -7.35 -27.61 -31.22
C LEU A 38 -8.53 -26.81 -30.66
N GLU A 39 -9.78 -27.26 -30.83
CA GLU A 39 -10.95 -26.60 -30.24
C GLU A 39 -10.93 -26.64 -28.70
N ALA A 40 -10.49 -27.76 -28.11
CA ALA A 40 -10.33 -27.88 -26.67
C ALA A 40 -9.21 -26.97 -26.12
N GLU A 41 -8.08 -26.86 -26.84
CA GLU A 41 -7.00 -25.94 -26.50
C GLU A 41 -7.42 -24.47 -26.65
N LEU A 42 -8.17 -24.12 -27.70
CA LEU A 42 -8.75 -22.79 -27.88
C LEU A 42 -9.72 -22.44 -26.76
N GLY A 43 -10.54 -23.39 -26.32
CA GLY A 43 -11.43 -23.24 -25.17
C GLY A 43 -10.67 -22.94 -23.89
N ARG A 44 -9.59 -23.67 -23.62
CA ARG A 44 -8.71 -23.45 -22.46
C ARG A 44 -8.01 -22.09 -22.53
N LEU A 45 -7.49 -21.70 -23.69
CA LEU A 45 -6.87 -20.39 -23.90
C LEU A 45 -7.88 -19.25 -23.69
N LYS A 46 -9.11 -19.40 -24.18
CA LYS A 46 -10.17 -18.41 -23.97
C LYS A 46 -10.55 -18.29 -22.50
N GLN A 47 -10.64 -19.42 -21.79
CA GLN A 47 -10.90 -19.43 -20.35
C GLN A 47 -9.74 -18.79 -19.57
N LEU A 48 -8.49 -19.12 -19.93
CA LEU A 48 -7.30 -18.53 -19.35
C LEU A 48 -7.27 -17.01 -19.57
N ALA A 49 -7.53 -16.55 -20.79
CA ALA A 49 -7.62 -15.13 -21.13
C ALA A 49 -8.70 -14.42 -20.30
N SER A 50 -9.90 -15.01 -20.17
CA SER A 50 -10.97 -14.43 -19.35
C SER A 50 -10.59 -14.34 -17.86
N SER A 51 -9.86 -15.33 -17.34
CA SER A 51 -9.37 -15.29 -15.95
C SER A 51 -8.23 -14.29 -15.75
N PHE A 52 -7.40 -14.08 -16.78
CA PHE A 52 -6.38 -13.05 -16.77
C PHE A 52 -7.00 -11.65 -16.78
N GLU A 53 -8.01 -11.43 -17.62
CA GLU A 53 -8.77 -10.16 -17.63
C GLU A 53 -9.45 -9.90 -16.27
N ALA A 54 -10.03 -10.93 -15.64
CA ALA A 54 -10.61 -10.82 -14.32
C ALA A 54 -9.56 -10.44 -13.26
N LYS A 55 -8.40 -11.14 -13.25
CA LYS A 55 -7.29 -10.81 -12.34
C LYS A 55 -6.74 -9.41 -12.60
N GLU A 56 -6.66 -8.98 -13.85
CA GLU A 56 -6.19 -7.64 -14.18
C GLU A 56 -7.12 -6.57 -13.60
N ARG A 57 -8.44 -6.78 -13.64
CA ARG A 57 -9.42 -5.90 -12.99
C ARG A 57 -9.26 -5.90 -11.48
N GLU A 58 -9.12 -7.07 -10.86
CA GLU A 58 -8.89 -7.17 -9.40
C GLU A 58 -7.62 -6.44 -8.96
N VAL A 59 -6.53 -6.57 -9.71
CA VAL A 59 -5.26 -5.86 -9.44
C VAL A 59 -5.44 -4.35 -9.59
N ARG A 60 -6.15 -3.89 -10.63
CA ARG A 60 -6.46 -2.45 -10.80
C ARG A 60 -7.29 -1.91 -9.64
N GLU A 61 -8.32 -2.62 -9.21
CA GLU A 61 -9.13 -2.22 -8.05
C GLU A 61 -8.33 -2.19 -6.76
N ALA A 62 -7.44 -3.17 -6.55
CA ALA A 62 -6.56 -3.20 -5.40
C ALA A 62 -5.58 -2.02 -5.40
N LEU A 63 -5.02 -1.66 -6.57
CA LEU A 63 -4.15 -0.49 -6.73
C LEU A 63 -4.87 0.82 -6.41
N GLU A 64 -6.10 1.00 -6.88
CA GLU A 64 -6.89 2.19 -6.55
C GLU A 64 -7.19 2.28 -5.04
N LYS A 65 -7.50 1.15 -4.40
CA LYS A 65 -7.68 1.10 -2.93
C LYS A 65 -6.40 1.45 -2.18
N ILE A 66 -5.25 0.94 -2.62
CA ILE A 66 -3.94 1.26 -2.03
C ILE A 66 -3.66 2.76 -2.17
N LYS A 67 -3.90 3.33 -3.35
CA LYS A 67 -3.69 4.76 -3.62
C LYS A 67 -4.58 5.64 -2.74
N ALA A 68 -5.86 5.30 -2.61
CA ALA A 68 -6.79 6.02 -1.73
C ALA A 68 -6.37 5.94 -0.25
N ASN A 69 -5.90 4.77 0.19
CA ASN A 69 -5.37 4.60 1.54
C ASN A 69 -4.10 5.42 1.77
N GLN A 70 -3.23 5.50 0.77
CA GLN A 70 -2.01 6.30 0.84
C GLN A 70 -2.33 7.79 1.04
N THR A 71 -3.24 8.35 0.25
CA THR A 71 -3.70 9.74 0.42
C THR A 71 -4.30 9.96 1.82
N ARG A 72 -5.09 9.01 2.33
CA ARG A 72 -5.66 9.11 3.67
C ARG A 72 -4.60 9.07 4.77
N LEU A 73 -3.55 8.28 4.59
CA LEU A 73 -2.43 8.23 5.55
C LEU A 73 -1.63 9.53 5.52
N ASP A 74 -1.38 10.10 4.35
CA ASP A 74 -0.71 11.40 4.21
C ASP A 74 -1.50 12.51 4.93
N ASP A 75 -2.83 12.53 4.78
CA ASP A 75 -3.70 13.47 5.52
C ASP A 75 -3.61 13.29 7.04
N ILE A 76 -3.53 12.04 7.52
CA ILE A 76 -3.38 11.76 8.96
C ILE A 76 -2.00 12.21 9.46
N ILE A 77 -0.94 11.98 8.69
CA ILE A 77 0.42 12.42 9.03
C ILE A 77 0.44 13.94 9.15
N ASN A 78 -0.09 14.68 8.17
CA ASN A 78 -0.15 16.14 8.22
C ASN A 78 -0.87 16.66 9.46
N ARG A 79 -2.00 16.04 9.83
CA ARG A 79 -2.73 16.41 11.06
C ARG A 79 -1.96 16.09 12.34
N LEU A 80 -1.21 15.00 12.36
CA LEU A 80 -0.36 14.66 13.50
C LEU A 80 0.81 15.64 13.63
N GLU A 81 1.42 16.04 12.52
CA GLU A 81 2.47 17.06 12.51
C GLU A 81 1.95 18.40 13.04
N GLU A 82 0.77 18.84 12.60
CA GLU A 82 0.11 20.04 13.14
C GLU A 82 -0.16 19.92 14.65
N ALA A 83 -0.68 18.78 15.10
CA ALA A 83 -0.94 18.55 16.53
C ALA A 83 0.34 18.53 17.37
N ILE A 84 1.42 17.94 16.86
CA ILE A 84 2.73 17.93 17.51
C ILE A 84 3.27 19.37 17.62
N GLU A 85 3.13 20.18 16.58
CA GLU A 85 3.60 21.56 16.60
C GLU A 85 2.81 22.41 17.61
N VAL A 86 1.49 22.24 17.67
CA VAL A 86 0.65 22.87 18.70
C VAL A 86 1.09 22.43 20.10
N LEU A 87 1.26 21.12 20.32
CA LEU A 87 1.72 20.57 21.60
C LEU A 87 3.08 21.13 22.00
N ARG A 88 4.00 21.25 21.05
CA ARG A 88 5.34 21.80 21.28
C ARG A 88 5.26 23.27 21.72
N GLN A 89 4.42 24.06 21.07
CA GLN A 89 4.21 25.47 21.43
C GLN A 89 3.54 25.60 22.81
N THR A 90 2.54 24.78 23.11
CA THR A 90 1.90 24.78 24.44
C THR A 90 2.86 24.32 25.53
N HIS A 91 3.67 23.29 25.29
CA HIS A 91 4.57 22.75 26.29
C HIS A 91 5.73 23.71 26.61
N HIS A 92 6.26 24.42 25.61
CA HIS A 92 7.24 25.48 25.85
C HIS A 92 6.66 26.61 26.71
N THR A 93 5.39 26.95 26.49
CA THR A 93 4.69 27.97 27.30
C THR A 93 4.37 27.49 28.72
N GLU A 94 4.12 26.20 28.90
CA GLU A 94 3.90 25.58 30.22
C GLU A 94 5.19 25.48 31.04
N ASP A 95 6.31 25.04 30.45
CA ASP A 95 7.62 24.97 31.13
C ASP A 95 8.04 26.35 31.64
N ASP A 96 7.94 27.39 30.81
CA ASP A 96 8.27 28.77 31.19
C ASP A 96 7.38 29.27 32.35
N ARG A 97 6.09 28.89 32.37
CA ARG A 97 5.17 29.27 33.44
C ARG A 97 5.40 28.47 34.72
N GLU A 98 5.74 27.19 34.60
CA GLU A 98 6.02 26.33 35.75
C GLU A 98 7.27 26.80 36.51
N GLU A 99 8.33 27.18 35.80
CA GLU A 99 9.52 27.80 36.40
C GLU A 99 9.18 29.09 37.16
N VAL A 100 8.38 29.98 36.55
CA VAL A 100 7.94 31.24 37.18
C VAL A 100 7.12 30.97 38.44
N TYR A 101 6.20 30.00 38.42
CA TYR A 101 5.39 29.65 39.58
C TYR A 101 6.20 28.95 40.68
N GLN A 102 7.20 28.15 40.31
CA GLN A 102 8.10 27.53 41.26
C GLN A 102 8.97 28.59 41.95
N GLN A 103 9.48 29.55 41.19
CA GLN A 103 10.23 30.70 41.73
C GLN A 103 9.34 31.55 42.65
N ALA A 104 8.09 31.79 42.28
CA ALA A 104 7.12 32.50 43.12
C ALA A 104 6.89 31.78 44.46
N ARG A 105 6.73 30.46 44.44
CA ARG A 105 6.59 29.65 45.67
C ARG A 105 7.82 29.74 46.56
N ASP A 106 9.01 29.65 45.98
CA ASP A 106 10.26 29.75 46.74
C ASP A 106 10.44 31.13 47.39
N MET A 107 10.03 32.20 46.70
CA MET A 107 10.05 33.55 47.26
C MET A 107 9.04 33.71 48.41
N LEU A 108 7.82 33.21 48.24
CA LEU A 108 6.79 33.24 49.28
C LEU A 108 7.21 32.42 50.52
N ARG A 109 7.83 31.25 50.32
CA ARG A 109 8.42 30.45 51.41
C ARG A 109 9.53 31.16 52.17
N LYS A 110 10.32 31.98 51.48
CA LYS A 110 11.36 32.82 52.08
C LYS A 110 10.81 34.06 52.77
N GLY A 111 9.48 34.26 52.79
CA GLY A 111 8.82 35.39 53.45
C GLY A 111 8.84 36.68 52.63
N VAL A 112 9.10 36.61 51.32
CA VAL A 112 9.01 37.77 50.44
C VAL A 112 7.55 38.24 50.34
N PRO A 113 7.26 39.55 50.51
CA PRO A 113 5.89 40.06 50.46
C PRO A 113 5.27 39.90 49.06
N GLU A 114 3.96 39.64 49.02
CA GLU A 114 3.21 39.33 47.79
C GLU A 114 3.42 40.36 46.68
N GLU A 115 3.43 41.64 47.02
CA GLU A 115 3.61 42.76 46.08
C GLU A 115 4.99 42.74 45.40
N GLU A 116 6.03 42.35 46.14
CA GLU A 116 7.39 42.23 45.62
C GLU A 116 7.51 41.00 44.70
N VAL A 117 6.83 39.90 45.02
CA VAL A 117 6.74 38.70 44.16
C VAL A 117 6.01 39.00 42.86
N MET A 118 4.85 39.69 42.94
CA MET A 118 4.08 40.13 41.76
C MET A 118 4.93 41.01 40.85
N LYS A 119 5.62 42.00 41.42
CA LYS A 119 6.43 42.95 40.65
C LYS A 119 7.65 42.30 39.99
N ARG A 120 8.32 41.37 40.67
CA ARG A 120 9.53 40.71 40.14
C ARG A 120 9.23 39.65 39.10
N LEU A 121 8.13 38.92 39.23
CA LEU A 121 7.78 37.80 38.36
C LEU A 121 6.69 38.13 37.34
N GLY A 122 6.11 39.34 37.40
CA GLY A 122 5.07 39.79 36.47
C GLY A 122 3.74 39.03 36.62
N ILE A 123 3.54 38.34 37.73
CA ILE A 123 2.34 37.54 38.00
C ILE A 123 1.25 38.37 38.69
N SER A 124 -0.01 38.03 38.41
CA SER A 124 -1.18 38.72 38.93
C SER A 124 -1.41 38.44 40.42
N ARG A 125 -2.15 39.34 41.08
CA ARG A 125 -2.56 39.17 42.47
C ARG A 125 -3.37 37.88 42.68
N SER A 126 -4.21 37.52 41.72
CA SER A 126 -4.99 36.29 41.70
C SER A 126 -4.11 35.04 41.67
N GLU A 127 -3.03 35.04 40.90
CA GLU A 127 -2.09 33.91 40.81
C GLU A 127 -1.33 33.72 42.13
N VAL A 128 -0.86 34.81 42.74
CA VAL A 128 -0.19 34.76 44.05
C VAL A 128 -1.13 34.25 45.16
N ALA A 129 -2.38 34.72 45.17
CA ALA A 129 -3.39 34.27 46.12
C ALA A 129 -3.69 32.76 45.98
N LEU A 130 -3.74 32.24 44.75
CA LEU A 130 -3.91 30.80 44.50
C LEU A 130 -2.72 29.99 45.01
N LEU A 131 -1.48 30.44 44.74
CA LEU A 131 -0.27 29.77 45.23
C LEU A 131 -0.23 29.66 46.75
N LEU A 132 -0.60 30.74 47.45
CA LEU A 132 -0.70 30.75 48.91
C LEU A 132 -1.80 29.82 49.44
N THR A 133 -2.92 29.74 48.73
CA THR A 133 -4.02 28.84 49.11
C THR A 133 -3.60 27.37 48.97
N VAL A 134 -2.91 27.03 47.88
CA VAL A 134 -2.35 25.68 47.65
C VAL A 134 -1.28 25.34 48.69
N GLU A 135 -0.39 26.29 49.03
CA GLU A 135 0.61 26.11 50.09
C GLU A 135 -0.02 25.85 51.46
N LYS A 136 -1.10 26.58 51.80
CA LYS A 136 -1.86 26.36 53.04
C LYS A 136 -2.51 24.98 53.09
N MET A 137 -3.12 24.54 51.98
CA MET A 137 -3.71 23.21 51.89
C MET A 137 -2.69 22.07 52.00
N ARG A 138 -1.44 22.29 51.58
CA ARG A 138 -0.37 21.27 51.67
C ARG A 138 0.22 21.12 53.08
N LYS A 139 0.06 22.11 53.95
CA LYS A 139 0.58 22.11 55.33
C LYS A 139 -0.41 21.60 56.39
N ASN A 140 -1.67 21.42 56.02
CA ASN A 140 -2.71 20.75 56.82
C ASN A 140 -2.75 19.26 56.50
#